data_AF-E3NPT5-F1
#
_entry.id   AF-E3NPT5-F1
#
_cell.length_a   1.000
_cell.length_b   1.000
_cell.length_c   1.000
_cell.angle_alpha   90.00
_cell.angle_beta   90.00
_cell.angle_gamma   90.00
#
_symmetry.space_group_name_H-M   'P 1'
#
loop_
_entity.id
_entity.type
_entity.pdbx_description
1 polymer ?
#
loop_
_entity_poly.entity_id
_entity_poly.type
_entity_poly.pdbx_seq_one_letter_code
_entity_poly.pdbx_strand_id
1 'polypeptide(L)'
;MTGDEKIIHILQDFVYEAAYIRIPPFIFGIVMGYVMLKTRDIKIHMNTVSLFSGELFTLSEFQSVVFACWLVSFILSLGSIFTIHSYNRGDYWTPMQRASYYGFSRIAWSISLSWLIFAINRGQSG
;
A
#
# COMPACT_ATOMS: atom_id res chain seq x y z
N MET A 1 -1.97 33.15 -18.35
CA MET A 1 -2.69 32.24 -17.45
C MET A 1 -4.17 32.34 -17.75
N THR A 2 -4.66 31.45 -18.61
CA THR A 2 -6.07 31.31 -18.99
C THR A 2 -6.89 30.81 -17.80
N GLY A 3 -8.21 31.07 -17.80
CA GLY A 3 -9.10 30.74 -16.67
C GLY A 3 -9.05 29.27 -16.24
N ASP A 4 -8.82 28.36 -17.19
CA ASP A 4 -8.76 26.92 -16.94
C ASP A 4 -7.50 26.49 -16.17
N GLU A 5 -6.36 27.13 -16.42
CA GLU A 5 -5.10 26.84 -15.71
C GLU A 5 -5.22 27.18 -14.22
N LYS A 6 -5.92 28.28 -13.89
CA LYS A 6 -6.19 28.65 -12.49
C LYS A 6 -7.03 27.60 -11.78
N ILE A 7 -8.04 27.04 -12.45
CA ILE A 7 -8.91 26.01 -11.86
C ILE A 7 -8.10 24.74 -11.61
N ILE A 8 -7.25 24.33 -12.55
CA ILE A 8 -6.40 23.15 -12.39
C ILE A 8 -5.42 23.33 -11.22
N HIS A 9 -4.77 24.49 -11.11
CA HIS A 9 -3.87 24.80 -9.99
C HIS A 9 -4.59 24.79 -8.64
N ILE A 10 -5.78 25.40 -8.54
CA ILE A 10 -6.59 25.38 -7.32
C ILE A 10 -6.99 23.95 -6.94
N LEU A 11 -7.43 23.14 -7.92
CA LEU A 11 -7.77 21.74 -7.68
C LEU A 11 -6.54 20.94 -7.24
N GLN A 12 -5.37 21.20 -7.81
CA GLN A 12 -4.12 20.56 -7.40
C GLN A 12 -3.76 20.92 -5.95
N ASP A 13 -3.90 22.19 -5.55
CA ASP A 13 -3.61 22.62 -4.18
C ASP A 13 -4.57 21.97 -3.18
N PHE A 14 -5.88 21.96 -3.48
CA PHE A 14 -6.90 21.39 -2.59
C PHE A 14 -6.90 19.86 -2.53
N VAL A 15 -6.61 19.17 -3.63
CA VAL A 15 -6.67 17.70 -3.72
C VAL A 15 -5.32 17.04 -3.46
N TYR A 16 -4.21 17.70 -3.81
CA TYR A 16 -2.86 17.12 -3.89
C TYR A 16 -1.84 17.75 -2.92
N GLU A 17 -2.00 19.02 -2.55
CA GLU A 17 -1.07 19.74 -1.67
C GLU A 17 -1.48 19.71 -0.19
N ALA A 18 -2.74 19.42 0.09
CA ALA A 18 -3.30 19.42 1.44
C ALA A 18 -2.54 18.46 2.40
N ALA A 19 -1.81 18.99 3.38
CA ALA A 19 -0.89 18.21 4.24
C ALA A 19 -1.52 16.98 4.92
N TYR A 20 -2.80 17.05 5.31
CA TYR A 20 -3.50 15.95 5.98
C TYR A 20 -3.57 14.66 5.14
N ILE A 21 -3.50 14.81 3.83
CA ILE A 21 -3.58 13.70 2.90
C ILE A 21 -2.30 12.85 2.86
N ARG A 22 -1.18 13.38 3.37
CA ARG A 22 0.14 12.73 3.41
C ARG A 22 0.48 12.16 4.78
N ILE A 23 -0.30 12.47 5.81
CA ILE A 23 -0.05 11.98 7.18
C ILE A 23 -0.02 10.44 7.27
N PRO A 24 -0.94 9.68 6.62
CA PRO A 24 -0.94 8.22 6.74
C PRO A 24 0.39 7.54 6.37
N PRO A 25 1.00 7.78 5.19
CA PRO A 25 2.26 7.14 4.85
C PRO A 25 3.41 7.51 5.80
N PHE A 26 3.42 8.73 6.36
CA PHE A 26 4.41 9.11 7.38
C PHE A 26 4.25 8.30 8.67
N ILE A 27 3.03 8.16 9.18
CA ILE A 27 2.78 7.41 10.42
C ILE A 27 3.19 5.95 10.24
N PHE A 28 2.71 5.28 9.18
CA PHE A 28 3.05 3.89 8.92
C PHE A 28 4.55 3.69 8.66
N GLY A 29 5.19 4.63 7.95
CA GLY A 29 6.64 4.63 7.73
C GLY A 29 7.45 4.74 9.03
N ILE A 30 7.08 5.66 9.93
CA ILE A 30 7.74 5.84 11.23
C ILE A 30 7.55 4.58 12.10
N VAL A 31 6.33 4.05 12.16
CA VAL A 31 6.03 2.83 12.93
C VAL A 31 6.84 1.65 12.41
N MET A 32 6.88 1.43 11.08
CA MET A 32 7.68 0.36 10.51
C MET A 32 9.18 0.56 10.68
N GLY A 33 9.67 1.78 10.55
CA GLY A 33 11.07 2.11 10.83
C GLY A 33 11.46 1.75 12.26
N TYR A 34 10.58 2.03 13.23
CA TYR A 34 10.77 1.62 14.62
C TYR A 34 10.77 0.09 14.80
N VAL A 35 9.83 -0.62 14.16
CA VAL A 35 9.79 -2.09 14.17
C VAL A 35 11.07 -2.70 13.58
N MET A 36 11.58 -2.12 12.50
CA MET A 36 12.84 -2.54 11.87
C MET A 36 14.03 -2.34 12.80
N LEU A 37 14.10 -1.20 13.50
CA LEU A 37 15.13 -0.90 14.48
C LEU A 37 15.13 -1.92 15.62
N LYS A 38 13.95 -2.25 16.17
CA LYS A 38 13.83 -3.20 17.29
C LYS A 38 14.14 -4.64 16.87
N THR A 39 13.79 -5.01 15.64
CA THR A 39 14.01 -6.36 15.11
C THR A 39 15.42 -6.52 14.52
N ARG A 40 16.28 -5.49 14.57
CA ARG A 40 17.56 -5.45 13.84
C ARG A 40 18.49 -6.63 14.18
N ASP A 41 18.55 -7.02 15.44
CA ASP A 41 19.45 -8.08 15.92
C ASP A 41 18.87 -9.49 15.72
N ILE A 42 17.62 -9.60 15.29
CA ILE A 42 16.98 -10.89 14.98
C ILE A 42 17.36 -11.28 13.54
N LYS A 43 18.27 -12.25 13.40
CA LYS A 43 18.55 -12.89 12.11
C LYS A 43 17.41 -13.82 11.73
N ILE A 44 16.46 -13.29 10.98
CA ILE A 44 15.33 -14.06 10.46
C ILE A 44 15.82 -14.82 9.22
N HIS A 45 16.37 -16.02 9.41
CA HIS A 45 16.67 -16.95 8.32
C HIS A 45 15.37 -17.62 7.90
N MET A 46 14.77 -17.17 6.79
CA MET A 46 13.67 -17.90 6.15
C MET A 46 14.20 -18.51 4.85
N ASN A 47 14.06 -19.82 4.72
CA ASN A 47 14.47 -20.58 3.55
C ASN A 47 13.61 -20.12 2.35
N THR A 48 14.24 -19.56 1.32
CA THR A 48 13.59 -19.18 0.06
C THR A 48 13.03 -20.44 -0.61
N VAL A 49 11.71 -20.49 -0.82
CA VAL A 49 11.09 -21.57 -1.62
C VAL A 49 10.40 -20.94 -2.82
N SER A 50 11.01 -21.20 -3.97
CA SER A 50 10.49 -20.97 -5.31
C SER A 50 9.11 -21.67 -5.48
N LEU A 51 8.04 -20.88 -5.47
CA LEU A 51 6.66 -21.30 -5.76
C LEU A 51 6.43 -21.45 -7.27
N PHE A 52 7.03 -22.46 -7.88
CA PHE A 52 6.65 -22.94 -9.21
C PHE A 52 6.27 -24.41 -9.17
N SER A 53 5.28 -24.73 -8.35
CA SER A 53 4.56 -26.00 -8.43
C SER A 53 3.18 -25.77 -7.83
N GLY A 54 2.19 -25.57 -8.70
CA GLY A 54 0.80 -25.55 -8.28
C GLY A 54 0.46 -26.91 -7.70
N GLU A 55 0.05 -26.93 -6.44
CA GLU A 55 -0.93 -27.85 -5.87
C GLU A 55 -1.27 -27.33 -4.47
N LEU A 56 -2.49 -27.62 -4.08
CA LEU A 56 -3.28 -26.95 -3.05
C LEU A 56 -2.72 -27.09 -1.62
N PHE A 57 -2.48 -25.94 -0.99
CA PHE A 57 -2.79 -25.62 0.41
C PHE A 57 -2.53 -26.73 1.46
N THR A 58 -1.29 -26.88 1.91
CA THR A 58 -0.93 -27.18 3.32
C THR A 58 0.60 -27.21 3.47
N LEU A 59 1.11 -26.79 4.63
CA LEU A 59 2.52 -26.82 5.10
C LEU A 59 3.34 -25.51 5.01
N SER A 60 3.18 -24.64 6.01
CA SER A 60 4.22 -24.23 6.99
C SER A 60 3.92 -22.84 7.56
N GLU A 61 3.59 -22.77 8.86
CA GLU A 61 2.98 -21.61 9.54
C GLU A 61 3.73 -20.28 9.41
N PHE A 62 5.03 -20.29 9.06
CA PHE A 62 5.83 -19.06 8.88
C PHE A 62 6.05 -18.66 7.42
N GLN A 63 6.20 -19.59 6.46
CA GLN A 63 6.39 -19.24 5.05
C GLN A 63 5.06 -18.84 4.38
N SER A 64 3.94 -19.43 4.80
CA SER A 64 2.61 -19.01 4.33
C SER A 64 2.29 -17.56 4.69
N VAL A 65 2.82 -17.05 5.82
CA VAL A 65 2.58 -15.68 6.28
C VAL A 65 3.29 -14.67 5.37
N VAL A 66 4.54 -14.92 4.97
CA VAL A 66 5.29 -14.03 4.06
C VAL A 66 4.57 -13.94 2.72
N PHE A 67 4.17 -15.08 2.15
CA PHE A 67 3.41 -15.11 0.89
C PHE A 67 2.04 -14.41 1.03
N ALA A 68 1.32 -14.65 2.13
CA ALA A 68 0.06 -13.97 2.40
C ALA A 68 0.25 -12.44 2.51
N CYS A 69 1.30 -11.98 3.21
CA CYS A 69 1.61 -10.56 3.31
C CYS A 69 1.97 -9.93 1.96
N TRP A 70 2.67 -10.66 1.09
CA TRP A 70 2.90 -10.24 -0.30
C TRP A 70 1.60 -10.13 -1.09
N LEU A 71 0.75 -11.16 -1.03
CA LEU A 71 -0.54 -11.18 -1.73
C LEU A 71 -1.47 -10.06 -1.24
N VAL A 72 -1.55 -9.86 0.08
CA VAL A 72 -2.31 -8.76 0.69
C VAL A 72 -1.76 -7.41 0.25
N SER A 73 -0.44 -7.22 0.28
CA SER A 73 0.18 -5.96 -0.14
C SER A 73 -0.09 -5.67 -1.62
N PHE A 74 0.02 -6.69 -2.47
CA PHE A 74 -0.29 -6.59 -3.89
C PHE A 74 -1.74 -6.19 -4.13
N ILE A 75 -2.70 -6.83 -3.47
CA ILE A 75 -4.13 -6.50 -3.58
C ILE A 75 -4.41 -5.07 -3.09
N LEU A 76 -3.84 -4.66 -1.96
CA LEU A 76 -4.02 -3.32 -1.41
C LEU A 76 -3.43 -2.24 -2.34
N SER A 77 -2.25 -2.49 -2.90
CA SER A 77 -1.60 -1.62 -3.90
C SER A 77 -2.49 -1.46 -5.14
N LEU A 78 -2.88 -2.58 -5.76
CA LEU A 78 -3.72 -2.56 -6.94
C LEU A 78 -5.07 -1.88 -6.68
N GLY A 79 -5.73 -2.21 -5.56
CA GLY A 79 -6.98 -1.57 -5.17
C GLY A 79 -6.83 -0.06 -5.03
N SER A 80 -5.78 0.41 -4.35
CA SER A 80 -5.56 1.85 -4.17
C SER A 80 -5.35 2.60 -5.49
N ILE A 81 -4.69 1.99 -6.49
CA ILE A 81 -4.43 2.59 -7.80
C ILE A 81 -5.64 2.48 -8.74
N PHE A 82 -6.18 1.27 -8.90
CA PHE A 82 -7.16 0.99 -9.95
C PHE A 82 -8.59 1.34 -9.55
N THR A 83 -8.92 1.38 -8.25
CA THR A 83 -10.30 1.66 -7.84
C THR A 83 -10.77 3.04 -8.32
N ILE A 84 -9.94 4.09 -8.30
CA ILE A 84 -10.35 5.45 -8.77
C ILE A 84 -10.48 5.59 -10.29
N HIS A 85 -10.06 4.59 -11.06
CA HIS A 85 -10.00 4.69 -12.53
C HIS A 85 -11.37 4.90 -13.18
N SER A 86 -12.46 4.31 -12.66
CA SER A 86 -13.81 4.59 -13.16
C SER A 86 -14.27 6.01 -12.82
N TYR A 87 -14.02 6.45 -11.59
CA TYR A 87 -14.37 7.81 -11.14
C TYR A 87 -13.72 8.88 -12.01
N ASN A 88 -12.42 8.73 -12.31
CA ASN A 88 -11.67 9.69 -13.12
C ASN A 88 -12.14 9.75 -14.58
N ARG A 89 -12.84 8.72 -15.07
CA ARG A 89 -13.46 8.70 -16.41
C ARG A 89 -14.85 9.33 -16.46
N GLY A 90 -15.30 9.91 -15.34
CA GLY A 90 -16.61 10.59 -15.24
C GLY A 90 -17.73 9.70 -14.73
N ASP A 91 -17.42 8.52 -14.18
CA ASP A 91 -18.44 7.65 -13.59
C ASP A 91 -18.92 8.19 -12.23
N TYR A 92 -20.24 8.14 -12.00
CA TYR A 92 -20.84 8.73 -10.81
C TYR A 92 -20.77 7.76 -9.64
N TRP A 93 -19.96 8.10 -8.64
CA TRP A 93 -19.85 7.30 -7.42
C TRP A 93 -20.85 7.73 -6.36
N THR A 94 -21.41 6.75 -5.66
CA THR A 94 -22.20 7.00 -4.46
C THR A 94 -21.35 7.69 -3.39
N PRO A 95 -21.97 8.49 -2.49
CA PRO A 95 -21.24 9.14 -1.40
C PRO A 95 -20.44 8.15 -0.55
N MET A 96 -20.98 6.94 -0.34
CA MET A 96 -20.31 5.87 0.40
C MET A 96 -19.04 5.38 -0.31
N GLN A 97 -19.08 5.13 -1.62
CA GLN A 97 -17.90 4.69 -2.38
C GLN A 97 -16.78 5.73 -2.33
N ARG A 98 -17.13 7.02 -2.48
CA ARG A 98 -16.18 8.13 -2.38
C ARG A 98 -15.55 8.21 -0.99
N ALA A 99 -16.38 8.21 0.06
CA ALA A 99 -15.91 8.27 1.43
C ALA A 99 -14.96 7.11 1.79
N SER A 100 -15.34 5.89 1.42
CA SER A 100 -14.52 4.69 1.64
C SER A 100 -13.18 4.78 0.90
N TYR A 101 -13.18 5.18 -0.38
CA TYR A 101 -11.94 5.30 -1.14
C TYR A 101 -11.02 6.38 -0.56
N TYR A 102 -11.52 7.59 -0.31
CA TYR A 102 -10.69 8.68 0.21
C TYR A 102 -10.18 8.41 1.63
N GLY A 103 -10.93 7.65 2.44
CA GLY A 103 -10.51 7.25 3.79
C GLY A 103 -9.47 6.12 3.79
N PHE A 104 -9.71 5.03 3.07
CA PHE A 104 -8.91 3.81 3.20
C PHE A 104 -7.81 3.64 2.16
N SER A 105 -7.91 4.23 0.96
CA SER A 105 -6.93 4.01 -0.13
C SER A 105 -5.50 4.37 0.28
N ARG A 106 -5.33 5.49 0.99
CA ARG A 106 -4.02 5.98 1.45
C ARG A 106 -3.45 5.10 2.56
N ILE A 107 -4.31 4.57 3.43
CA ILE A 107 -3.92 3.63 4.49
C ILE A 107 -3.48 2.31 3.85
N ALA A 108 -4.29 1.77 2.93
CA ALA A 108 -3.98 0.56 2.18
C ALA A 108 -2.62 0.67 1.44
N TRP A 109 -2.40 1.79 0.73
CA TRP A 109 -1.13 2.07 0.08
C TRP A 109 0.05 2.12 1.06
N SER A 110 -0.14 2.78 2.19
CA SER A 110 0.90 2.93 3.22
C SER A 110 1.30 1.59 3.85
N ILE A 111 0.32 0.71 4.11
CA ILE A 111 0.54 -0.65 4.63
C ILE A 111 1.27 -1.52 3.59
N SER A 112 0.87 -1.43 2.32
CA SER A 112 1.54 -2.15 1.24
C SER A 112 3.02 -1.76 1.12
N LEU A 113 3.34 -0.46 1.13
CA LEU A 113 4.72 0.03 1.09
C LEU A 113 5.51 -0.37 2.34
N SER A 114 4.86 -0.34 3.50
CA SER A 114 5.43 -0.74 4.79
C SER A 114 5.93 -2.19 4.77
N TRP A 115 5.11 -3.12 4.27
CA TRP A 115 5.51 -4.51 4.08
C TRP A 115 6.63 -4.65 3.04
N LEU A 116 6.49 -3.99 1.89
CA LEU A 116 7.48 -4.02 0.81
C LEU A 116 8.89 -3.65 1.32
N ILE A 117 8.99 -2.52 2.04
CA ILE A 117 10.26 -2.05 2.60
C ILE A 117 10.81 -3.05 3.61
N PHE A 118 9.96 -3.55 4.51
CA PHE A 118 10.37 -4.52 5.52
C PHE A 118 10.89 -5.83 4.89
N ALA A 119 10.15 -6.39 3.94
CA ALA A 119 10.50 -7.63 3.25
C ALA A 119 11.82 -7.49 2.47
N ILE A 120 12.01 -6.39 1.73
CA ILE A 120 13.25 -6.12 1.00
C ILE A 120 14.44 -6.04 1.97
N ASN A 121 14.30 -5.31 3.08
CA ASN A 121 15.39 -5.17 4.08
C ASN A 121 15.74 -6.49 4.77
N ARG A 122 14.82 -7.47 4.79
CA ARG A 122 15.02 -8.80 5.38
C ARG A 122 15.44 -9.85 4.35
N GLY A 123 15.66 -9.47 3.09
CA GLY A 123 16.03 -10.40 2.02
C GLY A 123 14.88 -11.29 1.55
N GLN A 124 13.63 -10.88 1.77
CA GLN A 124 12.40 -11.59 1.43
C GLN A 124 11.72 -11.02 0.19
N SER A 125 12.52 -10.54 -0.77
CA SER A 125 12.03 -9.96 -2.02
C SER A 125 11.40 -10.99 -2.98
N GLY A 126 11.49 -12.30 -2.68
CA GLY A 126 10.96 -13.40 -3.48
C GLY A 126 10.71 -14.66 -2.66
#